data_AF-A0A958X017-F1
#
_entry.id   AF-A0A958X017-F1
#
_cell.length_a   1.000
_cell.length_b   1.000
_cell.length_c   1.000
_cell.angle_alpha   90.00
_cell.angle_beta   90.00
_cell.angle_gamma   90.00
#
_symmetry.space_group_name_H-M   'P 1'
#
loop_
_entity.id
_entity.type
_entity.pdbx_description
1 polymer ?
#
loop_
_entity_poly.entity_id
_entity_poly.type
_entity_poly.pdbx_seq_one_letter_code
_entity_poly.pdbx_strand_id
1 'polypeptide(L)'
;MLLFMFFLPFTAIAQQGLEPLPPLDSLSDWQINSLVKQYRSQVIEIEQEFKNKLLLAEEDLEIKSEMLSLAKQDSTLGKAELDSISTLVKSAKKERKSAVKNEKKAASALKLADKTVDSDNNAQRKNLPKLWKETNKLWTMVHPPEPKEEAYAETEEQLAEVAADDTGAGTPKEPESKPKTADPKSTVTLKKYNPEEDVMLHPPALPCVLAVNTRDEFSGEIYKRTAAVELFRTYPSALRSFLGDKPNVLCKAAMAATGSEASLFLNFSIYDPNPRKSFGRLEKNSAVTILFLDGSRYVLNTTQDSEGTLNEETQAFVYQVQLPLSQDALKKLRREELDRIRITWSSGYEDYDVQYIQLLSQQATCLFD
;
A
#
# COMPACT_ATOMS: atom_id res chain seq x y z
N MET A 1 -20.47 -38.06 23.89
CA MET A 1 -19.00 -37.97 23.96
C MET A 1 -18.56 -37.02 22.87
N LEU A 2 -18.58 -35.72 23.17
CA LEU A 2 -18.40 -34.61 22.23
C LEU A 2 -16.92 -34.21 22.22
N LEU A 3 -16.26 -34.42 21.08
CA LEU A 3 -14.86 -34.09 20.85
C LEU A 3 -14.79 -32.62 20.40
N PHE A 4 -14.44 -31.72 21.31
CA PHE A 4 -14.12 -30.33 20.98
C PHE A 4 -12.69 -30.27 20.43
N MET A 5 -12.54 -30.17 19.10
CA MET A 5 -11.28 -29.75 18.50
C MET A 5 -11.20 -28.23 18.53
N PHE A 6 -10.33 -27.72 19.39
CA PHE A 6 -9.87 -26.32 19.34
C PHE A 6 -8.97 -26.16 18.12
N PHE A 7 -9.49 -25.51 17.08
CA PHE A 7 -8.66 -24.87 16.06
C PHE A 7 -8.25 -23.50 16.61
N LEU A 8 -6.97 -23.37 16.96
CA LEU A 8 -6.36 -22.06 17.22
C LEU A 8 -6.17 -21.34 15.87
N PRO A 9 -6.63 -20.10 15.72
CA PRO A 9 -6.32 -19.30 14.55
C PRO A 9 -4.86 -18.89 14.61
N PHE A 10 -4.09 -19.20 13.56
CA PHE A 10 -2.82 -18.54 13.30
C PHE A 10 -3.10 -17.06 13.07
N THR A 11 -2.83 -16.25 14.09
CA THR A 11 -2.95 -14.81 14.05
C THR A 11 -1.84 -14.20 13.21
N ALA A 12 -2.21 -13.10 12.54
CA ALA A 12 -1.34 -12.25 11.76
C ALA A 12 -0.06 -11.89 12.53
N ILE A 13 1.10 -12.14 11.91
CA ILE A 13 2.37 -11.55 12.33
C ILE A 13 2.26 -10.05 12.02
N ALA A 14 1.84 -9.27 13.02
CA ALA A 14 2.18 -7.85 13.08
C ALA A 14 3.70 -7.72 13.00
N GLN A 15 4.24 -6.57 12.58
CA GLN A 15 5.66 -6.22 12.71
C GLN A 15 6.06 -6.05 14.20
N GLN A 16 5.64 -6.96 15.06
CA GLN A 16 6.22 -7.15 16.36
C GLN A 16 7.64 -7.64 16.11
N GLY A 17 8.63 -6.85 16.54
CA GLY A 17 10.00 -7.31 16.57
C GLY A 17 10.09 -8.67 17.28
N LEU A 18 11.16 -9.42 17.01
CA LEU A 18 11.41 -10.70 17.69
C LEU A 18 11.12 -10.56 19.19
N GLU A 19 10.27 -11.45 19.71
CA GLU A 19 9.93 -11.45 21.12
C GLU A 19 11.20 -11.43 21.97
N PRO A 20 11.24 -10.63 23.05
CA PRO A 20 12.40 -10.58 23.92
C PRO A 20 12.64 -11.96 24.51
N LEU A 21 13.92 -12.37 24.57
CA LEU A 21 14.28 -13.67 25.10
C LEU A 21 13.85 -13.78 26.59
N PRO A 22 12.98 -14.74 26.95
CA PRO A 22 12.58 -14.95 28.35
C PRO A 22 13.78 -15.38 29.21
N PRO A 23 13.73 -15.14 30.54
CA PRO A 23 14.80 -15.54 31.45
C PRO A 23 14.99 -17.06 31.44
N LEU A 24 16.16 -17.51 31.01
CA LEU A 24 16.42 -18.92 30.71
C LEU A 24 16.31 -19.85 31.92
N ASP A 25 16.58 -19.33 33.12
CA ASP A 25 16.53 -20.09 34.37
C ASP A 25 15.10 -20.49 34.76
N SER A 26 14.10 -19.77 34.24
CA SER A 26 12.68 -20.06 34.47
C SER A 26 12.11 -21.12 33.51
N LEU A 27 12.85 -21.49 32.47
CA LEU A 27 12.37 -22.37 31.42
C LEU A 27 12.75 -23.83 31.67
N SER A 28 11.81 -24.72 31.40
CA SER A 28 12.07 -26.16 31.27
C SER A 28 12.90 -26.47 30.02
N ASP A 29 13.58 -27.62 30.03
CA ASP A 29 14.38 -28.07 28.88
C ASP A 29 13.54 -28.23 27.60
N TRP A 30 12.28 -28.66 27.74
CA TRP A 30 11.35 -28.74 26.62
C TRP A 30 11.04 -27.36 26.03
N GLN A 31 10.80 -26.34 26.87
CA GLN A 31 10.57 -24.97 26.40
C GLN A 31 11.80 -24.41 25.67
N ILE A 32 13.01 -24.71 26.15
CA ILE A 32 14.25 -24.30 25.49
C ILE A 32 14.40 -24.97 24.13
N ASN A 33 14.18 -26.28 24.06
CA ASN A 33 14.23 -27.00 22.78
C ASN A 33 13.23 -26.42 21.77
N SER A 34 12.02 -26.09 22.24
CA SER A 34 10.99 -25.47 21.43
C SER A 34 11.41 -24.07 20.94
N LEU A 35 11.98 -23.22 21.80
CA LEU A 35 12.47 -21.90 21.43
C LEU A 35 13.63 -21.97 20.42
N VAL A 36 14.59 -22.87 20.61
CA VAL A 36 15.71 -23.06 19.67
C VAL A 36 15.18 -23.44 18.28
N LYS A 37 14.20 -24.36 18.21
CA LYS A 37 13.55 -24.74 16.95
C LYS A 37 12.79 -23.60 16.30
N GLN A 38 12.08 -22.80 17.09
CA GLN A 38 11.39 -21.60 16.61
C GLN A 38 12.38 -20.60 15.99
N TYR A 39 13.46 -20.25 16.70
CA TYR A 39 14.48 -19.34 16.16
C TYR A 39 15.18 -19.91 14.93
N ARG A 40 15.39 -21.23 14.86
CA ARG A 40 15.90 -21.87 13.64
C ARG A 40 14.95 -21.68 12.47
N SER A 41 13.65 -21.89 12.67
CA SER A 41 12.64 -21.67 11.62
C SER A 41 12.69 -20.23 11.09
N GLN A 42 12.76 -19.26 11.99
CA GLN A 42 12.87 -17.84 11.62
C GLN A 42 14.16 -17.53 10.85
N VAL A 43 15.29 -18.13 11.25
CA VAL A 43 16.56 -17.96 10.52
C VAL A 43 16.47 -18.56 9.11
N ILE A 44 15.76 -19.68 8.92
CA ILE A 44 15.53 -20.26 7.58
C ILE A 44 14.71 -19.30 6.71
N GLU A 45 13.62 -18.74 7.25
CA GLU A 45 12.80 -17.77 6.53
C GLU A 45 13.62 -16.54 6.10
N ILE A 46 14.38 -15.95 7.03
CA ILE A 46 15.22 -14.79 6.76
C ILE A 46 16.35 -15.13 5.75
N GLU A 47 16.96 -16.32 5.84
CA GLU A 47 17.96 -16.77 4.87
C GLU A 47 17.35 -16.86 3.46
N GLN A 48 16.13 -17.39 3.34
CA GLN A 48 15.43 -17.51 2.08
C GLN A 48 15.11 -16.14 1.46
N GLU A 49 14.70 -15.18 2.28
CA GLU A 49 14.51 -13.80 1.83
C GLU A 49 15.81 -13.15 1.34
N PHE A 50 16.94 -13.38 2.02
CA PHE A 50 18.22 -12.87 1.54
C PHE A 50 18.68 -13.54 0.25
N LYS A 51 18.39 -14.84 0.05
CA LYS A 51 18.63 -15.53 -1.22
C LYS A 51 17.79 -14.92 -2.35
N ASN A 52 16.51 -14.64 -2.11
CA ASN A 52 15.64 -13.98 -3.08
C ASN A 52 16.13 -12.57 -3.42
N LYS A 53 16.54 -11.78 -2.41
CA LYS A 53 17.14 -10.45 -2.62
C LYS A 53 18.45 -10.50 -3.41
N LEU A 54 19.27 -11.54 -3.20
CA LEU A 54 20.48 -11.75 -3.98
C LEU A 54 20.15 -12.07 -5.44
N LEU A 55 19.20 -12.96 -5.70
CA LEU A 55 18.76 -13.33 -7.04
C LEU A 55 18.28 -12.09 -7.81
N LEU A 56 17.39 -11.29 -7.21
CA LEU A 56 16.91 -10.05 -7.83
C LEU A 56 18.03 -9.04 -8.11
N ALA A 57 19.02 -8.92 -7.21
CA ALA A 57 20.17 -8.04 -7.40
C ALA A 57 21.14 -8.54 -8.49
N GLU A 58 21.17 -9.85 -8.77
CA GLU A 58 21.93 -10.43 -9.87
C GLU A 58 21.25 -10.19 -11.21
N GLU A 59 19.94 -10.42 -11.30
CA GLU A 59 19.12 -10.10 -12.48
C GLU A 59 19.18 -8.61 -12.84
N ASP A 60 19.03 -7.72 -11.86
CA ASP A 60 19.10 -6.27 -12.07
C ASP A 60 20.49 -5.82 -12.59
N LEU A 61 21.56 -6.42 -12.07
CA LEU A 61 22.91 -6.18 -12.56
C LEU A 61 23.09 -6.66 -14.00
N GLU A 62 22.54 -7.83 -14.33
CA GLU A 62 22.59 -8.38 -15.69
C GLU A 62 21.90 -7.45 -16.68
N ILE A 63 20.64 -7.09 -16.41
CA ILE A 63 19.83 -6.17 -17.24
C ILE A 63 20.55 -4.83 -17.43
N LYS A 64 21.01 -4.20 -16.36
CA LYS A 64 21.70 -2.89 -16.45
C LYS A 64 23.03 -3.01 -17.18
N SER A 65 23.73 -4.15 -17.04
CA SER A 65 24.99 -4.39 -17.76
C SER A 65 24.78 -4.61 -19.26
N GLU A 66 23.72 -5.32 -19.62
CA GLU A 66 23.29 -5.51 -21.02
C GLU A 66 22.87 -4.16 -21.63
N MET A 67 22.08 -3.37 -20.90
CA MET A 67 21.70 -2.01 -21.30
C MET A 67 22.93 -1.12 -21.56
N LEU A 68 23.96 -1.18 -20.71
CA LEU A 68 25.22 -0.47 -20.95
C LEU A 68 25.96 -1.00 -22.19
N SER A 69 25.87 -2.30 -22.47
CA SER A 69 26.50 -2.91 -23.64
C SER A 69 25.83 -2.47 -24.94
N LEU A 70 24.49 -2.45 -24.97
CA LEU A 70 23.68 -1.98 -26.10
C LEU A 70 23.88 -0.49 -26.32
N ALA A 71 23.86 0.30 -25.24
CA ALA A 71 24.10 1.73 -25.31
C ALA A 71 25.49 2.08 -25.88
N LYS A 72 26.52 1.26 -25.60
CA LYS A 72 27.86 1.44 -26.19
C LYS A 72 27.94 1.07 -27.67
N GLN A 73 27.04 0.22 -28.16
CA GLN A 73 26.96 -0.13 -29.57
C GLN A 73 26.15 0.90 -30.37
N ASP A 74 25.27 1.63 -29.71
CA ASP A 74 24.49 2.70 -30.32
C ASP A 74 25.34 3.98 -30.52
N SER A 75 25.61 4.29 -31.79
CA SER A 75 26.36 5.49 -32.18
C SER A 75 25.58 6.81 -32.01
N THR A 76 24.29 6.75 -31.69
CA THR A 76 23.42 7.93 -31.56
C THR A 76 23.35 8.48 -30.13
N LEU A 77 23.75 7.70 -29.12
CA LEU A 77 23.69 8.10 -27.72
C LEU A 77 24.82 9.08 -27.35
N GLY A 78 24.44 10.11 -26.58
CA GLY A 78 25.38 11.09 -26.06
C GLY A 78 26.23 10.53 -24.91
N LYS A 79 27.41 11.13 -24.69
CA LYS A 79 28.29 10.78 -23.56
C LYS A 79 27.59 10.88 -22.20
N ALA A 80 26.71 11.87 -22.02
CA ALA A 80 25.96 12.06 -20.78
C ALA A 80 25.02 10.87 -20.46
N GLU A 81 24.41 10.29 -21.49
CA GLU A 81 23.51 9.14 -21.35
C GLU A 81 24.30 7.87 -21.02
N LEU A 82 25.45 7.66 -21.67
CA LEU A 82 26.38 6.58 -21.34
C LEU A 82 26.89 6.67 -19.90
N ASP A 83 27.22 7.89 -19.44
CA ASP A 83 27.67 8.12 -18.07
C ASP A 83 26.55 7.80 -17.07
N SER A 84 25.32 8.25 -17.34
CA SER A 84 24.12 7.93 -16.56
C SER A 84 23.90 6.40 -16.44
N ILE A 85 23.91 5.68 -17.56
CA ILE A 85 23.76 4.21 -17.56
C ILE A 85 24.92 3.54 -16.80
N SER A 86 26.13 4.07 -16.90
CA SER A 86 27.29 3.57 -16.12
C SER A 86 27.08 3.73 -14.61
N THR A 87 26.41 4.81 -14.17
CA THR A 87 26.09 5.01 -12.75
C THR A 87 25.08 3.99 -12.24
N LEU A 88 24.09 3.62 -13.06
CA LEU A 88 23.13 2.56 -12.74
C LEU A 88 23.81 1.19 -12.58
N VAL A 89 24.78 0.87 -13.45
CA VAL A 89 25.57 -0.37 -13.30
C VAL A 89 26.42 -0.34 -12.03
N LYS A 90 26.96 0.82 -11.64
CA LYS A 90 27.71 0.98 -10.39
C LYS A 90 26.82 0.81 -9.16
N SER A 91 25.60 1.35 -9.15
CA SER A 91 24.66 1.16 -8.05
C SER A 91 24.22 -0.31 -7.93
N ALA A 92 23.86 -0.96 -9.04
CA ALA A 92 23.51 -2.38 -9.06
C ALA A 92 24.65 -3.28 -8.55
N LYS A 93 25.91 -2.98 -8.91
CA LYS A 93 27.10 -3.66 -8.36
C LYS A 93 27.23 -3.48 -6.85
N LYS A 94 26.88 -2.31 -6.31
CA LYS A 94 26.92 -2.03 -4.86
C LYS A 94 25.83 -2.81 -4.13
N GLU A 95 24.62 -2.84 -4.69
CA GLU A 95 23.48 -3.59 -4.16
C GLU A 95 23.76 -5.09 -4.13
N ARG A 96 24.24 -5.67 -5.24
CA ARG A 96 24.66 -7.07 -5.29
C ARG A 96 25.71 -7.39 -4.21
N LYS A 97 26.74 -6.54 -4.06
CA LYS A 97 27.77 -6.73 -3.01
C LYS A 97 27.17 -6.71 -1.60
N SER A 98 26.19 -5.84 -1.36
CA SER A 98 25.46 -5.79 -0.09
C SER A 98 24.63 -7.05 0.14
N ALA A 99 23.89 -7.50 -0.88
CA ALA A 99 23.07 -8.72 -0.84
C ALA A 99 23.93 -9.96 -0.56
N VAL A 100 25.06 -10.14 -1.25
CA VAL A 100 26.03 -11.23 -1.00
C VAL A 100 26.55 -11.20 0.44
N LYS A 101 26.83 -10.02 0.99
CA LYS A 101 27.30 -9.89 2.37
C LYS A 101 26.21 -10.30 3.37
N ASN A 102 24.96 -9.98 3.09
CA ASN A 102 23.84 -10.29 3.98
C ASN A 102 23.45 -11.77 3.91
N GLU A 103 23.42 -12.37 2.71
CA GLU A 103 23.25 -13.80 2.52
C GLU A 103 24.30 -14.61 3.31
N LYS A 104 25.59 -14.23 3.21
CA LYS A 104 26.66 -14.90 3.96
C LYS A 104 26.46 -14.83 5.48
N LYS A 105 25.95 -13.71 6.00
CA LYS A 105 25.63 -13.58 7.43
C LYS A 105 24.46 -14.51 7.79
N ALA A 106 23.41 -14.54 6.99
CA ALA A 106 22.26 -15.42 7.22
C ALA A 106 22.65 -16.90 7.19
N ALA A 107 23.45 -17.32 6.20
CA ALA A 107 23.99 -18.67 6.11
C ALA A 107 24.87 -19.03 7.34
N SER A 108 25.63 -18.07 7.88
CA SER A 108 26.41 -18.29 9.11
C SER A 108 25.54 -18.42 10.36
N ALA A 109 24.45 -17.67 10.44
CA ALA A 109 23.46 -17.77 11.53
C ALA A 109 22.69 -19.09 11.44
N LEU A 110 22.36 -19.56 10.24
CA LEU A 110 21.71 -20.86 10.04
C LEU A 110 22.61 -22.01 10.53
N LYS A 111 23.90 -21.98 10.21
CA LYS A 111 24.88 -22.95 10.76
C LYS A 111 24.94 -22.93 12.29
N LEU A 112 24.83 -21.76 12.90
CA LEU A 112 24.74 -21.64 14.36
C LEU A 112 23.43 -22.22 14.90
N ALA A 113 22.31 -21.97 14.22
CA ALA A 113 20.99 -22.48 14.58
C ALA A 113 20.94 -24.02 14.50
N ASP A 114 21.41 -24.60 13.40
CA ASP A 114 21.52 -26.06 13.21
C ASP A 114 22.36 -26.69 14.32
N LYS A 115 23.58 -26.16 14.54
CA LYS A 115 24.45 -26.64 15.62
C LYS A 115 23.78 -26.54 17.00
N THR A 116 22.99 -25.50 17.24
CA THR A 116 22.32 -25.31 18.53
C THR A 116 21.16 -26.30 18.70
N VAL A 117 20.39 -26.58 17.65
CA VAL A 117 19.33 -27.61 17.68
C VAL A 117 19.91 -28.99 17.99
N ASP A 118 21.06 -29.32 17.40
CA ASP A 118 21.69 -30.64 17.56
C ASP A 118 22.48 -30.80 18.88
N SER A 119 22.61 -29.73 19.68
CA SER A 119 23.34 -29.75 20.95
C SER A 119 22.48 -30.24 22.12
N ASP A 120 23.10 -30.65 23.23
CA ASP A 120 22.42 -31.03 24.47
C ASP A 120 21.76 -29.82 25.18
N ASN A 121 20.84 -30.08 26.11
CA ASN A 121 20.04 -29.02 26.77
C ASN A 121 20.90 -27.94 27.45
N ASN A 122 22.04 -28.32 28.05
CA ASN A 122 22.93 -27.34 28.69
C ASN A 122 23.64 -26.45 27.67
N ALA A 123 24.06 -27.02 26.53
CA ALA A 123 24.63 -26.24 25.43
C ALA A 123 23.58 -25.38 24.73
N GLN A 124 22.35 -25.86 24.58
CA GLN A 124 21.22 -25.07 24.06
C GLN A 124 20.99 -23.82 24.91
N ARG A 125 20.92 -23.97 26.24
CA ARG A 125 20.80 -22.83 27.18
C ARG A 125 21.91 -21.81 27.01
N LYS A 126 23.15 -22.25 26.82
CA LYS A 126 24.31 -21.35 26.64
C LYS A 126 24.32 -20.63 25.29
N ASN A 127 23.87 -21.30 24.23
CA ASN A 127 23.93 -20.78 22.87
C ASN A 127 22.69 -19.97 22.47
N LEU A 128 21.55 -20.19 23.12
CA LEU A 128 20.28 -19.54 22.81
C LEU A 128 20.33 -17.99 22.85
N PRO A 129 20.99 -17.34 23.83
CA PRO A 129 21.16 -15.88 23.79
C PRO A 129 21.93 -15.37 22.59
N LYS A 130 22.94 -16.14 22.15
CA LYS A 130 23.74 -15.79 20.96
C LYS A 130 22.92 -15.97 19.69
N LEU A 131 22.17 -17.07 19.59
CA LEU A 131 21.27 -17.34 18.48
C LEU A 131 20.22 -16.22 18.36
N TRP A 132 19.53 -15.87 19.45
CA TRP A 132 18.56 -14.79 19.48
C TRP A 132 19.14 -13.45 19.01
N LYS A 133 20.33 -13.07 19.48
CA LYS A 133 21.00 -11.82 19.06
C LYS A 133 21.29 -11.79 17.56
N GLU A 134 21.79 -12.88 16.99
CA GLU A 134 22.07 -12.97 15.56
C GLU A 134 20.76 -12.96 14.74
N THR A 135 19.74 -13.70 15.18
CA THR A 135 18.42 -13.68 14.53
C THR A 135 17.80 -12.29 14.54
N ASN A 136 17.85 -11.57 15.67
CA ASN A 136 17.32 -10.20 15.78
C ASN A 136 18.10 -9.20 14.92
N LYS A 137 19.42 -9.35 14.85
CA LYS A 137 20.26 -8.55 13.96
C LYS A 137 19.95 -8.80 12.49
N LEU A 138 19.62 -10.03 12.09
CA LEU A 138 19.20 -10.33 10.72
C LEU A 138 17.79 -9.81 10.44
N TRP A 139 16.87 -9.97 11.38
CA TRP A 139 15.50 -9.48 11.26
C TRP A 139 15.45 -7.95 11.07
N THR A 140 16.24 -7.20 11.84
CA THR A 140 16.36 -5.73 11.68
C THR A 140 16.99 -5.30 10.35
N MET A 141 17.78 -6.17 9.69
CA MET A 141 18.28 -5.90 8.34
C MET A 141 17.22 -6.13 7.26
N VAL A 142 16.26 -7.03 7.49
CA VAL A 142 15.13 -7.27 6.59
C VAL A 142 14.03 -6.24 6.80
N HIS A 143 13.75 -5.93 8.07
CA HIS A 143 12.73 -5.01 8.56
C HIS A 143 13.42 -3.89 9.33
N PRO A 144 13.97 -2.87 8.65
CA PRO A 144 14.49 -1.69 9.33
C PRO A 144 13.39 -1.09 10.22
N PRO A 145 13.66 -0.79 11.49
CA PRO A 145 12.70 -0.05 12.29
C PRO A 145 12.44 1.29 11.60
N GLU A 146 11.17 1.70 11.56
CA GLU A 146 10.81 3.04 11.10
C GLU A 146 11.65 4.07 11.87
N PRO A 147 12.18 5.10 11.19
CA PRO A 147 12.93 6.15 11.87
C PRO A 147 12.05 6.72 12.97
N LYS A 148 12.52 6.62 14.22
CA LYS A 148 11.86 7.27 15.35
C LYS A 148 11.84 8.77 15.07
N GLU A 149 10.66 9.36 15.04
CA GLU A 149 10.45 10.81 15.00
C GLU A 149 11.07 11.43 16.26
N GLU A 150 12.36 11.75 16.21
CA GLU A 150 12.99 12.66 17.15
C GLU A 150 12.79 14.09 16.63
N ALA A 151 11.74 14.73 17.15
CA ALA A 151 11.58 16.17 17.36
C ALA A 151 11.96 17.12 16.20
N TYR A 152 11.02 17.33 15.27
CA TYR A 152 10.96 18.56 14.45
C TYR A 152 10.10 19.59 15.20
N ALA A 153 10.65 20.24 16.23
CA ALA A 153 9.94 21.23 17.03
C ALA A 153 10.57 22.64 17.01
N GLU A 154 11.57 22.92 16.16
CA GLU A 154 12.31 24.20 16.23
C GLU A 154 12.47 24.95 14.89
N THR A 155 11.55 24.81 13.92
CA THR A 155 11.68 25.59 12.66
C THR A 155 10.41 26.28 12.17
N GLU A 156 9.48 26.64 13.06
CA GLU A 156 8.31 27.49 12.70
C GLU A 156 8.39 28.94 13.20
N GLU A 157 9.40 29.31 14.00
CA GLU A 157 9.43 30.64 14.65
C GLU A 157 10.19 31.74 13.86
N GLN A 158 10.62 31.49 12.62
CA GLN A 158 11.41 32.49 11.83
C GLN A 158 10.74 33.00 10.54
N LEU A 159 9.48 32.66 10.26
CA LEU A 159 8.77 33.14 9.05
C LEU A 159 7.62 34.12 9.32
N ALA A 160 7.37 34.47 10.59
CA ALA A 160 6.25 35.33 10.97
C ALA A 160 6.56 36.85 11.06
N GLU A 161 7.80 37.30 10.87
CA GLU A 161 8.20 38.68 11.24
C GLU A 161 8.52 39.64 10.07
N VAL A 162 8.13 39.36 8.82
CA VAL A 162 8.44 40.25 7.66
C VAL A 162 7.21 40.85 6.97
N ALA A 163 6.02 40.76 7.57
CA ALA A 163 4.79 41.28 6.95
C ALA A 163 4.03 42.28 7.84
N ALA A 164 4.72 43.32 8.30
CA ALA A 164 4.07 44.51 8.84
C ALA A 164 5.02 45.72 8.74
N ASP A 165 4.87 46.53 7.68
CA ASP A 165 4.65 47.99 7.75
C ASP A 165 4.85 48.59 6.35
N ASP A 166 3.84 49.30 5.84
CA ASP A 166 3.96 50.70 5.42
C ASP A 166 2.69 51.11 4.66
N THR A 167 1.89 51.93 5.33
CA THR A 167 0.74 52.64 4.76
C THR A 167 1.05 54.13 4.82
N GLY A 168 1.11 54.79 3.66
CA GLY A 168 1.31 56.24 3.57
C GLY A 168 0.61 56.84 2.35
N ALA A 169 -0.37 57.70 2.61
CA ALA A 169 -1.27 58.34 1.66
C ALA A 169 -0.69 59.56 0.91
N GLY A 170 -1.26 59.90 -0.25
CA GLY A 170 -1.12 61.24 -0.87
C GLY A 170 -1.67 61.34 -2.31
N THR A 171 -2.76 62.10 -2.49
CA THR A 171 -3.32 62.60 -3.78
C THR A 171 -3.07 64.12 -3.89
N PRO A 172 -3.43 64.85 -4.98
CA PRO A 172 -3.34 64.60 -6.44
C PRO A 172 -2.75 65.82 -7.22
N LYS A 173 -2.38 65.68 -8.51
CA LYS A 173 -2.32 66.81 -9.47
C LYS A 173 -2.31 66.36 -10.95
N GLU A 174 -3.34 66.78 -11.69
CA GLU A 174 -3.39 66.92 -13.17
C GLU A 174 -3.00 68.38 -13.55
N PRO A 175 -2.73 68.79 -14.82
CA PRO A 175 -3.46 68.41 -16.04
C PRO A 175 -2.70 68.27 -17.39
N GLU A 176 -3.44 67.71 -18.37
CA GLU A 176 -3.47 67.98 -19.83
C GLU A 176 -2.33 67.55 -20.81
N SER A 177 -2.65 66.61 -21.73
CA SER A 177 -3.02 66.90 -23.16
C SER A 177 -2.93 65.67 -24.10
N LYS A 178 -3.87 65.61 -25.06
CA LYS A 178 -4.27 64.54 -26.02
C LYS A 178 -3.29 64.35 -27.22
N PRO A 179 -3.61 63.55 -28.28
CA PRO A 179 -4.16 62.19 -28.43
C PRO A 179 -3.37 61.31 -29.45
N LYS A 180 -3.61 59.98 -29.54
CA LYS A 180 -3.78 59.22 -30.81
C LYS A 180 -3.98 57.70 -30.60
N THR A 181 -5.19 57.26 -30.96
CA THR A 181 -5.56 56.03 -31.70
C THR A 181 -4.65 54.79 -31.63
N ALA A 182 -5.13 53.74 -30.94
CA ALA A 182 -4.85 52.34 -31.23
C ALA A 182 -5.99 51.46 -30.69
N ASP A 183 -6.29 50.37 -31.39
CA ASP A 183 -7.46 49.48 -31.32
C ASP A 183 -7.92 49.03 -29.92
N PRO A 184 -9.21 48.72 -29.69
CA PRO A 184 -9.71 48.25 -28.40
C PRO A 184 -9.24 46.80 -28.19
N LYS A 185 -8.04 46.65 -27.63
CA LYS A 185 -7.67 45.42 -26.93
C LYS A 185 -8.64 45.27 -25.76
N SER A 186 -9.55 44.30 -25.89
CA SER A 186 -10.31 43.75 -24.78
C SER A 186 -9.36 43.48 -23.62
N THR A 187 -9.32 44.40 -22.66
CA THR A 187 -8.72 44.14 -21.36
C THR A 187 -9.60 43.09 -20.71
N VAL A 188 -9.18 41.83 -20.83
CA VAL A 188 -9.71 40.75 -19.99
C VAL A 188 -9.36 41.14 -18.57
N THR A 189 -10.34 41.71 -17.87
CA THR A 189 -10.24 41.95 -16.44
C THR A 189 -10.14 40.57 -15.79
N LEU A 190 -8.91 40.15 -15.49
CA LEU A 190 -8.68 38.91 -14.77
C LEU A 190 -9.38 39.05 -13.41
N LYS A 191 -10.35 38.17 -13.14
CA LYS A 191 -11.00 38.10 -11.84
C LYS A 191 -9.88 37.95 -10.80
N LYS A 192 -9.92 38.78 -9.75
CA LYS A 192 -8.99 38.67 -8.63
C LYS A 192 -9.18 37.29 -8.01
N TYR A 193 -8.08 36.59 -7.73
CA TYR A 193 -8.10 35.26 -7.16
C TYR A 193 -8.90 35.25 -5.85
N ASN A 194 -9.89 34.36 -5.78
CA ASN A 194 -10.69 34.10 -4.58
C ASN A 194 -10.37 32.67 -4.10
N PRO A 195 -9.68 32.50 -2.95
CA PRO A 195 -9.36 31.19 -2.40
C PRO A 195 -10.58 30.32 -2.09
N GLU A 196 -11.74 30.92 -1.77
CA GLU A 196 -12.96 30.18 -1.45
C GLU A 196 -13.60 29.52 -2.69
N GLU A 197 -13.39 30.08 -3.87
CA GLU A 197 -13.83 29.52 -5.15
C GLU A 197 -12.77 28.62 -5.80
N ASP A 198 -11.60 28.48 -5.17
CA ASP A 198 -10.52 27.67 -5.69
C ASP A 198 -10.83 26.18 -5.47
N VAL A 199 -11.17 25.50 -6.56
CA VAL A 199 -11.43 24.06 -6.62
C VAL A 199 -10.24 23.23 -6.13
N MET A 200 -9.00 23.75 -6.20
CA MET A 200 -7.82 23.06 -5.68
C MET A 200 -7.74 23.11 -4.15
N LEU A 201 -8.32 24.14 -3.51
CA LEU A 201 -8.37 24.28 -2.06
C LEU A 201 -9.68 23.71 -1.47
N HIS A 202 -10.78 23.87 -2.20
CA HIS A 202 -12.13 23.46 -1.82
C HIS A 202 -12.74 22.60 -2.93
N PRO A 203 -12.27 21.36 -3.12
CA PRO A 203 -12.82 20.49 -4.14
C PRO A 203 -14.31 20.25 -3.89
N PRO A 204 -15.16 20.33 -4.93
CA PRO A 204 -16.60 20.09 -4.78
C PRO A 204 -16.82 18.65 -4.30
N ALA A 205 -17.61 18.49 -3.25
CA ALA A 205 -17.97 17.17 -2.75
C ALA A 205 -18.72 16.37 -3.83
N LEU A 206 -18.41 15.08 -3.95
CA LEU A 206 -19.13 14.19 -4.87
C LEU A 206 -20.62 14.14 -4.47
N PRO A 207 -21.55 14.21 -5.45
CA PRO A 207 -22.97 14.18 -5.14
C PRO A 207 -23.35 12.83 -4.51
N CYS A 208 -24.01 12.87 -3.37
CA CYS A 208 -24.57 11.69 -2.71
C CYS A 208 -25.74 11.13 -3.54
N VAL A 209 -25.49 10.03 -4.26
CA VAL A 209 -26.50 9.35 -5.08
C VAL A 209 -26.76 7.95 -4.53
N LEU A 210 -27.98 7.73 -4.05
CA LEU A 210 -28.47 6.42 -3.65
C LEU A 210 -28.97 5.66 -4.88
N ALA A 211 -28.41 4.47 -5.11
CA ALA A 211 -28.90 3.56 -6.14
C ALA A 211 -30.15 2.81 -5.68
N VAL A 212 -30.26 2.52 -4.38
CA VAL A 212 -31.41 1.84 -3.78
C VAL A 212 -31.75 2.52 -2.47
N ASN A 213 -33.04 2.75 -2.24
CA ASN A 213 -33.59 3.21 -0.97
C ASN A 213 -34.98 2.58 -0.81
N THR A 214 -35.02 1.40 -0.19
CA THR A 214 -36.22 0.57 -0.09
C THR A 214 -36.40 0.10 1.33
N ARG A 215 -37.64 -0.01 1.79
CA ARG A 215 -37.95 -0.63 3.08
C ARG A 215 -38.04 -2.13 2.88
N ASP A 216 -37.29 -2.90 3.66
CA ASP A 216 -37.40 -4.35 3.69
C ASP A 216 -38.76 -4.74 4.32
N GLU A 217 -39.54 -5.52 3.60
CA GLU A 217 -40.89 -5.93 4.01
C GLU A 217 -40.87 -6.91 5.19
N PHE A 218 -39.77 -7.66 5.37
CA PHE A 218 -39.67 -8.65 6.44
C PHE A 218 -39.18 -8.04 7.76
N SER A 219 -38.06 -7.30 7.73
CA SER A 219 -37.51 -6.67 8.93
C SER A 219 -38.16 -5.31 9.26
N GLY A 220 -38.76 -4.65 8.27
CA GLY A 220 -39.25 -3.28 8.38
C GLY A 220 -38.15 -2.22 8.36
N GLU A 221 -36.88 -2.61 8.26
CA GLU A 221 -35.73 -1.71 8.21
C GLU A 221 -35.54 -1.08 6.84
N ILE A 222 -34.88 0.08 6.79
CA ILE A 222 -34.59 0.76 5.52
C ILE A 222 -33.25 0.23 5.00
N TYR A 223 -33.30 -0.38 3.81
CA TYR A 223 -32.13 -0.73 3.02
C TYR A 223 -31.75 0.44 2.12
N LYS A 224 -30.55 0.99 2.34
CA LYS A 224 -29.95 2.02 1.49
C LYS A 224 -28.70 1.48 0.83
N ARG A 225 -28.47 1.82 -0.44
CA ARG A 225 -27.22 1.51 -1.16
C ARG A 225 -26.79 2.68 -2.02
N THR A 226 -25.52 3.07 -1.95
CA THR A 226 -24.94 4.10 -2.82
C THR A 226 -24.73 3.58 -4.24
N ALA A 227 -24.68 4.48 -5.22
CA ALA A 227 -24.23 4.14 -6.55
C ALA A 227 -22.78 3.62 -6.54
N ALA A 228 -22.47 2.68 -7.44
CA ALA A 228 -21.12 2.16 -7.59
C ALA A 228 -20.26 3.19 -8.33
N VAL A 229 -19.26 3.71 -7.64
CA VAL A 229 -18.33 4.73 -8.14
C VAL A 229 -16.94 4.12 -8.25
N GLU A 230 -16.15 4.59 -9.20
CA GLU A 230 -14.78 4.14 -9.37
C GLU A 230 -13.93 4.47 -8.16
N LEU A 231 -13.19 3.47 -7.67
CA LEU A 231 -12.26 3.62 -6.56
C LEU A 231 -10.81 3.71 -7.07
N PHE A 232 -10.47 2.85 -8.03
CA PHE A 232 -9.18 2.86 -8.70
C PHE A 232 -9.23 2.18 -10.07
N ARG A 233 -8.26 2.50 -10.92
CA ARG A 233 -7.93 1.77 -12.15
C ARG A 233 -6.41 1.62 -12.32
N THR A 234 -5.99 0.48 -12.86
CA THR A 234 -4.56 0.15 -13.03
C THR A 234 -4.21 -0.09 -14.50
N TYR A 235 -3.06 0.45 -14.93
CA TYR A 235 -2.49 0.29 -16.26
C TYR A 235 -1.06 -0.26 -16.18
N PRO A 236 -0.87 -1.58 -16.08
CA PRO A 236 0.48 -2.15 -16.07
C PRO A 236 1.16 -1.90 -17.42
N SER A 237 2.37 -1.35 -17.38
CA SER A 237 3.13 -0.95 -18.58
C SER A 237 3.37 -2.12 -19.54
N ALA A 238 3.54 -3.34 -19.01
CA ALA A 238 3.77 -4.56 -19.78
C ALA A 238 2.59 -5.00 -20.65
N LEU A 239 1.35 -4.66 -20.27
CA LEU A 239 0.14 -5.06 -21.00
C LEU A 239 -0.43 -3.96 -21.89
N ARG A 240 0.23 -2.80 -21.95
CA ARG A 240 -0.26 -1.63 -22.70
C ARG A 240 -0.38 -1.89 -24.21
N SER A 241 0.53 -2.68 -24.78
CA SER A 241 0.48 -3.07 -26.20
C SER A 241 -0.73 -3.97 -26.53
N PHE A 242 -1.22 -4.74 -25.56
CA PHE A 242 -2.34 -5.66 -25.72
C PHE A 242 -3.69 -5.00 -25.40
N LEU A 243 -3.74 -4.22 -24.31
CA LEU A 243 -4.98 -3.60 -23.81
C LEU A 243 -5.29 -2.26 -24.47
N GLY A 244 -4.31 -1.66 -25.17
CA GLY A 244 -4.41 -0.31 -25.70
C GLY A 244 -4.66 0.69 -24.58
N ASP A 245 -5.80 1.38 -24.64
CA ASP A 245 -6.22 2.38 -23.64
C ASP A 245 -7.16 1.81 -22.56
N LYS A 246 -7.45 0.50 -22.57
CA LYS A 246 -8.28 -0.12 -21.54
C LYS A 246 -7.45 -0.37 -20.27
N PRO A 247 -8.01 -0.11 -19.07
CA PRO A 247 -7.33 -0.49 -17.82
C PRO A 247 -7.27 -2.02 -17.72
N ASN A 248 -6.23 -2.54 -17.06
CA ASN A 248 -6.15 -3.98 -16.78
C ASN A 248 -7.10 -4.37 -15.65
N VAL A 249 -7.14 -3.56 -14.59
CA VAL A 249 -8.07 -3.73 -13.47
C VAL A 249 -8.79 -2.40 -13.24
N LEU A 250 -10.11 -2.46 -13.16
CA LEU A 250 -10.97 -1.35 -12.75
C LEU A 250 -11.78 -1.81 -11.55
N CYS A 251 -11.70 -1.11 -10.42
CA CYS A 251 -12.49 -1.39 -9.24
C CYS A 251 -13.51 -0.29 -8.98
N LYS A 252 -14.77 -0.68 -8.81
CA LYS A 252 -15.85 0.22 -8.37
C LYS A 252 -16.34 -0.18 -6.99
N ALA A 253 -16.51 0.80 -6.12
CA ALA A 253 -17.01 0.62 -4.77
C ALA A 253 -18.42 1.19 -4.60
N ALA A 254 -19.23 0.47 -3.82
CA ALA A 254 -20.51 0.94 -3.30
C ALA A 254 -20.64 0.51 -1.84
N MET A 255 -21.35 1.28 -1.04
CA MET A 255 -21.69 0.92 0.33
C MET A 255 -23.19 0.69 0.46
N ALA A 256 -23.60 -0.26 1.27
CA ALA A 256 -24.99 -0.44 1.66
C ALA A 256 -25.12 -0.48 3.17
N ALA A 257 -26.29 -0.08 3.65
CA ALA A 257 -26.67 -0.14 5.06
C ALA A 257 -28.09 -0.67 5.20
N THR A 258 -28.28 -1.54 6.19
CA THR A 258 -29.59 -2.01 6.67
C THR A 258 -29.60 -1.81 8.18
N GLY A 259 -30.41 -0.88 8.67
CA GLY A 259 -30.39 -0.54 10.10
C GLY A 259 -29.01 -0.07 10.55
N SER A 260 -28.41 -0.78 11.51
CA SER A 260 -27.04 -0.53 12.00
C SER A 260 -25.95 -1.31 11.26
N GLU A 261 -26.31 -2.27 10.42
CA GLU A 261 -25.35 -3.09 9.68
C GLU A 261 -24.95 -2.42 8.38
N ALA A 262 -23.67 -2.53 8.03
CA ALA A 262 -23.12 -1.97 6.81
C ALA A 262 -22.32 -3.02 6.04
N SER A 263 -22.30 -2.89 4.72
CA SER A 263 -21.49 -3.73 3.83
C SER A 263 -20.85 -2.88 2.75
N LEU A 264 -19.58 -3.16 2.46
CA LEU A 264 -18.85 -2.64 1.33
C LEU A 264 -18.93 -3.64 0.17
N PHE A 265 -19.26 -3.14 -1.01
CA PHE A 265 -19.30 -3.89 -2.25
C PHE A 265 -18.18 -3.41 -3.16
N LEU A 266 -17.31 -4.32 -3.59
CA LEU A 266 -16.28 -4.06 -4.58
C LEU A 266 -16.56 -4.86 -5.85
N ASN A 267 -16.60 -4.17 -6.98
CA ASN A 267 -16.79 -4.76 -8.30
C ASN A 267 -15.51 -4.59 -9.11
N PHE A 268 -14.79 -5.69 -9.32
CA PHE A 268 -13.57 -5.70 -10.13
C PHE A 268 -13.95 -6.06 -11.57
N SER A 269 -13.55 -5.22 -12.52
CA SER A 269 -13.60 -5.52 -13.95
C SER A 269 -12.17 -5.72 -14.44
N ILE A 270 -11.83 -6.95 -14.78
CA ILE A 270 -10.49 -7.35 -15.19
C ILE A 270 -10.47 -7.58 -16.69
N TYR A 271 -9.56 -6.89 -17.37
CA TYR A 271 -9.30 -7.03 -18.80
C TYR A 271 -7.98 -7.78 -18.96
N ASP A 272 -8.08 -9.08 -19.21
CA ASP A 272 -6.96 -10.00 -19.38
C ASP A 272 -7.36 -11.12 -20.34
N PRO A 273 -6.45 -11.68 -21.16
CA PRO A 273 -6.75 -12.83 -22.01
C PRO A 273 -7.18 -14.08 -21.23
N ASN A 274 -6.65 -14.27 -20.02
CA ASN A 274 -6.91 -15.43 -19.19
C ASN A 274 -6.98 -15.06 -17.69
N PRO A 275 -8.04 -14.34 -17.28
CA PRO A 275 -8.15 -13.79 -15.93
C PRO A 275 -8.24 -14.89 -14.87
N ARG A 276 -8.80 -16.07 -15.19
CA ARG A 276 -8.84 -17.22 -14.29
C ARG A 276 -7.45 -17.80 -14.03
N LYS A 277 -6.52 -17.71 -14.97
CA LYS A 277 -5.13 -18.16 -14.78
C LYS A 277 -4.30 -17.13 -14.02
N SER A 278 -4.47 -15.85 -14.34
CA SER A 278 -3.69 -14.76 -13.75
C SER A 278 -4.14 -14.46 -12.31
N PHE A 279 -5.44 -14.31 -12.10
CA PHE A 279 -6.04 -13.91 -10.82
C PHE A 279 -6.72 -15.06 -10.08
N GLY A 280 -7.04 -16.19 -10.74
CA GLY A 280 -7.73 -17.28 -10.06
C GLY A 280 -9.18 -16.96 -9.72
N ARG A 281 -9.59 -17.25 -8.48
CA ARG A 281 -10.91 -16.96 -7.92
C ARG A 281 -10.79 -16.20 -6.60
N LEU A 282 -11.87 -15.56 -6.18
CA LEU A 282 -12.00 -15.04 -4.81
C LEU A 282 -12.75 -16.07 -3.97
N GLU A 283 -12.08 -16.58 -2.96
CA GLU A 283 -12.66 -17.54 -2.04
C GLU A 283 -13.43 -16.82 -0.93
N LYS A 284 -14.43 -17.49 -0.37
CA LYS A 284 -15.13 -17.07 0.84
C LYS A 284 -14.13 -17.00 1.99
N ASN A 285 -14.29 -16.00 2.86
CA ASN A 285 -13.35 -15.67 3.92
C ASN A 285 -11.94 -15.30 3.42
N SER A 286 -11.77 -14.96 2.13
CA SER A 286 -10.50 -14.38 1.69
C SER A 286 -10.34 -12.97 2.29
N ALA A 287 -9.09 -12.64 2.62
CA ALA A 287 -8.77 -11.37 3.26
C ALA A 287 -8.65 -10.25 2.23
N VAL A 288 -9.32 -9.14 2.52
CA VAL A 288 -9.19 -7.85 1.85
C VAL A 288 -8.65 -6.85 2.87
N THR A 289 -7.44 -6.36 2.65
CA THR A 289 -6.83 -5.38 3.56
C THR A 289 -6.94 -3.99 2.96
N ILE A 290 -7.56 -3.08 3.70
CA ILE A 290 -7.60 -1.66 3.40
C ILE A 290 -6.44 -1.00 4.14
N LEU A 291 -5.56 -0.32 3.42
CA LEU A 291 -4.47 0.49 3.96
C LEU A 291 -4.86 1.96 3.86
N PHE A 292 -4.58 2.71 4.92
CA PHE A 292 -4.90 4.13 5.04
C PHE A 292 -3.63 4.97 4.93
N LEU A 293 -3.78 6.25 4.61
CA LEU A 293 -2.65 7.18 4.47
C LEU A 293 -1.88 7.40 5.78
N ASP A 294 -2.53 7.18 6.94
CA ASP A 294 -1.89 7.20 8.26
C ASP A 294 -0.99 5.97 8.54
N GLY A 295 -0.84 5.07 7.57
CA GLY A 295 -0.06 3.83 7.68
C GLY A 295 -0.80 2.70 8.40
N SER A 296 -1.99 2.97 8.95
CA SER A 296 -2.81 1.96 9.60
C SER A 296 -3.49 1.06 8.56
N ARG A 297 -3.96 -0.10 9.01
CA ARG A 297 -4.67 -1.07 8.16
C ARG A 297 -5.93 -1.62 8.80
N TYR A 298 -6.85 -2.11 7.99
CA TYR A 298 -8.05 -2.82 8.42
C TYR A 298 -8.28 -4.02 7.52
N VAL A 299 -8.48 -5.20 8.11
CA VAL A 299 -8.71 -6.45 7.36
C VAL A 299 -10.19 -6.80 7.40
N LEU A 300 -10.77 -7.02 6.22
CA LEU A 300 -12.13 -7.47 5.99
C LEU A 300 -12.10 -8.84 5.33
N ASN A 301 -13.16 -9.62 5.53
CA ASN A 301 -13.27 -10.96 4.95
C ASN A 301 -14.47 -11.02 4.00
N THR A 302 -14.29 -11.70 2.87
CA THR A 302 -15.36 -11.92 1.90
C THR A 302 -16.45 -12.84 2.46
N THR A 303 -17.71 -12.56 2.17
CA THR A 303 -18.84 -13.42 2.61
C THR A 303 -19.15 -14.56 1.65
N GLN A 304 -18.76 -14.41 0.38
CA GLN A 304 -19.12 -15.30 -0.71
C GLN A 304 -17.92 -15.57 -1.63
N ASP A 305 -17.92 -16.75 -2.23
CA ASP A 305 -17.01 -17.09 -3.32
C ASP A 305 -17.41 -16.30 -4.58
N SER A 306 -16.42 -15.89 -5.38
CA SER A 306 -16.62 -15.29 -6.69
C SER A 306 -15.60 -15.87 -7.68
N GLU A 307 -16.07 -16.71 -8.60
CA GLU A 307 -15.25 -17.25 -9.69
C GLU A 307 -15.03 -16.25 -10.84
N GLY A 308 -15.75 -15.14 -10.81
CA GLY A 308 -15.80 -14.15 -11.87
C GLY A 308 -16.61 -14.62 -13.08
N THR A 309 -17.29 -13.66 -13.71
CA THR A 309 -18.15 -13.90 -14.87
C THR A 309 -17.72 -13.01 -16.02
N LEU A 310 -17.64 -13.57 -17.23
CA LEU A 310 -17.38 -12.78 -18.43
C LEU A 310 -18.61 -11.91 -18.73
N ASN A 311 -18.40 -10.60 -18.78
CA ASN A 311 -19.38 -9.67 -19.32
C ASN A 311 -19.17 -9.55 -20.83
N GLU A 312 -20.14 -10.03 -21.61
CA GLU A 312 -20.05 -10.07 -23.08
C GLU A 312 -20.02 -8.68 -23.72
N GLU A 313 -20.65 -7.68 -23.10
CA GLU A 313 -20.69 -6.32 -23.63
C GLU A 313 -19.34 -5.62 -23.47
N THR A 314 -18.75 -5.71 -22.28
CA THR A 314 -17.49 -5.02 -21.98
C THR A 314 -16.26 -5.88 -22.30
N GLN A 315 -16.44 -7.18 -22.57
CA GLN A 315 -15.37 -8.18 -22.67
C GLN A 315 -14.46 -8.19 -21.43
N ALA A 316 -15.03 -7.85 -20.27
CA ALA A 316 -14.32 -7.79 -19.00
C ALA A 316 -14.77 -8.96 -18.13
N PHE A 317 -13.85 -9.49 -17.33
CA PHE A 317 -14.16 -10.53 -16.37
C PHE A 317 -14.48 -9.87 -15.03
N VAL A 318 -15.71 -10.05 -14.55
CA VAL A 318 -16.27 -9.29 -13.43
C VAL A 318 -16.29 -10.14 -12.18
N TYR A 319 -15.67 -9.66 -11.11
CA TYR A 319 -15.75 -10.25 -9.76
C TYR A 319 -16.54 -9.34 -8.84
N GLN A 320 -17.44 -9.92 -8.06
CA GLN A 320 -18.29 -9.20 -7.12
C GLN A 320 -17.96 -9.63 -5.70
N VAL A 321 -17.55 -8.66 -4.89
CA VAL A 321 -17.10 -8.90 -3.52
C VAL A 321 -18.00 -8.14 -2.57
N GLN A 322 -18.47 -8.85 -1.54
CA GLN A 322 -19.19 -8.25 -0.42
C GLN A 322 -18.35 -8.43 0.86
N LEU A 323 -18.15 -7.31 1.55
CA LEU A 323 -17.34 -7.19 2.75
C LEU A 323 -18.22 -6.61 3.87
N PRO A 324 -18.57 -7.38 4.90
CA PRO A 324 -19.34 -6.87 6.03
C PRO A 324 -18.46 -5.90 6.82
N LEU A 325 -19.02 -4.75 7.18
CA LEU A 325 -18.32 -3.72 7.92
C LEU A 325 -18.75 -3.78 9.39
N SER A 326 -17.78 -3.98 10.28
CA SER A 326 -18.01 -3.78 11.71
C SER A 326 -18.17 -2.29 12.02
N GLN A 327 -18.70 -1.96 13.20
CA GLN A 327 -18.81 -0.58 13.66
C GLN A 327 -17.44 0.12 13.72
N ASP A 328 -16.39 -0.59 14.09
CA ASP A 328 -15.03 -0.04 14.14
C ASP A 328 -14.45 0.18 12.74
N ALA A 329 -14.72 -0.74 11.80
CA ALA A 329 -14.37 -0.56 10.40
C ALA A 329 -15.04 0.70 9.82
N LEU A 330 -16.34 0.85 10.08
CA LEU A 330 -17.13 1.96 9.59
C LEU A 330 -16.68 3.30 10.19
N LYS A 331 -16.39 3.35 11.50
CA LYS A 331 -15.82 4.55 12.14
C LYS A 331 -14.49 4.96 11.51
N LYS A 332 -13.64 3.98 11.20
CA LYS A 332 -12.34 4.22 10.57
C LYS A 332 -12.49 4.71 9.14
N LEU A 333 -13.31 4.05 8.33
CA LEU A 333 -13.60 4.44 6.94
C LEU A 333 -14.22 5.85 6.82
N ARG A 334 -14.92 6.33 7.84
CA ARG A 334 -15.46 7.70 7.86
C ARG A 334 -14.41 8.77 8.10
N ARG A 335 -13.33 8.45 8.82
CA ARG A 335 -12.35 9.44 9.29
C ARG A 335 -11.07 9.43 8.47
N GLU A 336 -10.62 8.24 8.10
CA GLU A 336 -9.31 8.04 7.50
C GLU A 336 -9.41 7.98 5.98
N GLU A 337 -8.41 8.54 5.32
CA GLU A 337 -8.26 8.52 3.87
C GLU A 337 -7.54 7.24 3.42
N LEU A 338 -7.93 6.73 2.26
CA LEU A 338 -7.43 5.47 1.71
C LEU A 338 -6.09 5.67 0.99
N ASP A 339 -5.16 4.73 1.19
CA ASP A 339 -3.90 4.63 0.45
C ASP A 339 -4.00 3.52 -0.61
N ARG A 340 -4.16 2.28 -0.14
CA ARG A 340 -4.08 1.07 -0.96
C ARG A 340 -5.09 0.03 -0.54
N ILE A 341 -5.44 -0.86 -1.46
CA ILE A 341 -6.23 -2.06 -1.17
C ILE A 341 -5.46 -3.29 -1.60
N ARG A 342 -5.23 -4.20 -0.64
CA ARG A 342 -4.69 -5.53 -0.88
C ARG A 342 -5.82 -6.54 -1.00
N ILE A 343 -5.86 -7.26 -2.12
CA ILE A 343 -6.81 -8.36 -2.36
C ILE A 343 -6.08 -9.68 -2.36
N THR A 344 -6.59 -10.64 -1.58
CA THR A 344 -6.11 -12.02 -1.59
C THR A 344 -6.95 -12.84 -2.56
N TRP A 345 -6.35 -13.15 -3.71
CA TRP A 345 -6.89 -14.04 -4.71
C TRP A 345 -6.43 -15.49 -4.46
N SER A 346 -7.03 -16.47 -5.13
CA SER A 346 -6.54 -17.86 -5.02
C SER A 346 -5.17 -18.07 -5.67
N SER A 347 -4.74 -17.18 -6.59
CA SER A 347 -3.41 -17.24 -7.21
C SER A 347 -2.32 -16.52 -6.40
N GLY A 348 -2.69 -15.67 -5.44
CA GLY A 348 -1.75 -14.84 -4.68
C GLY A 348 -2.42 -13.58 -4.10
N TYR A 349 -1.63 -12.55 -3.82
CA TYR A 349 -2.15 -11.25 -3.38
C TYR A 349 -1.72 -10.15 -4.35
N GLU A 350 -2.55 -9.14 -4.50
CA GLU A 350 -2.24 -7.94 -5.27
C GLU A 350 -2.59 -6.68 -4.48
N ASP A 351 -1.75 -5.66 -4.65
CA ASP A 351 -1.92 -4.33 -4.07
C ASP A 351 -2.33 -3.34 -5.17
N TYR A 352 -3.37 -2.56 -4.89
CA TYR A 352 -3.86 -1.53 -5.79
C TYR A 352 -3.86 -0.17 -5.11
N ASP A 353 -3.25 0.82 -5.77
CA ASP A 353 -3.24 2.22 -5.32
C ASP A 353 -4.63 2.85 -5.52
N VAL A 354 -5.16 3.45 -4.46
CA VAL A 354 -6.46 4.10 -4.47
C VAL A 354 -6.33 5.49 -5.10
N GLN A 355 -7.18 5.79 -6.07
CA GLN A 355 -7.20 7.11 -6.73
C GLN A 355 -8.21 8.04 -6.08
N TYR A 356 -9.37 7.52 -5.68
CA TYR A 356 -10.40 8.28 -4.98
C TYR A 356 -10.32 8.05 -3.47
N ILE A 357 -9.36 8.71 -2.83
CA ILE A 357 -8.95 8.49 -1.44
C ILE A 357 -10.06 8.70 -0.40
N GLN A 358 -11.02 9.59 -0.68
CA GLN A 358 -12.14 9.92 0.23
C GLN A 358 -13.44 9.19 -0.13
N LEU A 359 -13.46 8.34 -1.15
CA LEU A 359 -14.71 7.77 -1.67
C LEU A 359 -15.52 7.04 -0.60
N LEU A 360 -14.86 6.19 0.21
CA LEU A 360 -15.55 5.39 1.22
C LEU A 360 -16.05 6.23 2.40
N SER A 361 -15.32 7.28 2.78
CA SER A 361 -15.78 8.25 3.79
C SER A 361 -17.04 8.96 3.31
N GLN A 362 -17.03 9.48 2.08
CA GLN A 362 -18.17 10.18 1.51
C GLN A 362 -19.39 9.26 1.32
N GLN A 363 -19.18 8.00 0.88
CA GLN A 363 -20.25 7.01 0.79
C GLN A 363 -20.83 6.65 2.17
N ALA A 364 -20.00 6.59 3.21
CA ALA A 364 -20.47 6.37 4.57
C ALA A 364 -21.30 7.56 5.07
N THR A 365 -20.83 8.80 4.93
CA THR A 365 -21.61 10.01 5.24
C THR A 365 -22.95 10.00 4.51
N CYS A 366 -22.97 9.72 3.21
CA CYS A 366 -24.19 9.67 2.39
C CYS A 366 -25.25 8.65 2.89
N LEU A 367 -24.85 7.58 3.58
CA LEU A 367 -25.78 6.58 4.08
C LEU A 367 -26.34 6.90 5.47
N PHE A 368 -25.54 7.57 6.31
CA PHE A 368 -25.76 7.66 7.76
C PHE A 368 -25.99 9.08 8.28
N ASP A 369 -25.60 10.11 7.53
CA ASP A 369 -25.84 11.52 7.83
C ASP A 369 -26.91 12.06 6.86
#